data_AF-A0AA36IFN8-F1
#
_entry.id   AF-A0AA36IFN8-F1
#
_cell.length_a   1.000
_cell.length_b   1.000
_cell.length_c   1.000
_cell.angle_alpha   90.00
_cell.angle_beta   90.00
_cell.angle_gamma   90.00
#
_symmetry.space_group_name_H-M   'P 1'
#
loop_
_entity.id
_entity.type
_entity.pdbx_description
1 polymer ?
#
loop_
_entity_poly.entity_id
_entity_poly.type
_entity_poly.pdbx_seq_one_letter_code
_entity_poly.pdbx_strand_id
1 'polypeptide(L)'
;MARIWRRGAGRWARHNGAGEIPEVHWIAGADDLQAVIYRHRDRRNHPEYERQVRAIAANVLQTEVPLSLRKLQCPVRVHYSWDCLRRLLQAKAAGRRIEVDSVLLCEPSNEELRLAASASSRVLQADRKLIEAEFAFEGTTQKRSVNYVVAYPVPQPLALARPPVLVLDGLGAQQNIGQVLRTAYHLGVTSVLVSSPCMHLGDSSNWWSFAMM
;
A
#
# COMPACT_ATOMS: atom_id res chain seq x y z
N MET A 1 -29.08 1.85 -7.78
CA MET A 1 -29.19 1.85 -6.31
C MET A 1 -27.82 1.54 -5.71
N ALA A 2 -27.10 2.54 -5.20
CA ALA A 2 -25.76 2.37 -4.65
C ALA A 2 -25.84 1.87 -3.20
N ARG A 3 -25.36 0.65 -2.94
CA ARG A 3 -25.14 0.16 -1.57
C ARG A 3 -23.85 0.78 -1.03
N ILE A 4 -24.01 1.83 -0.23
CA ILE A 4 -22.94 2.38 0.59
C ILE A 4 -22.67 1.38 1.71
N TRP A 5 -21.53 0.70 1.65
CA TRP A 5 -21.12 -0.27 2.66
C TRP A 5 -20.72 0.45 3.95
N ARG A 6 -21.63 0.48 4.93
CA ARG A 6 -21.26 0.63 6.34
C ARG A 6 -20.75 -0.74 6.81
N ARG A 7 -19.44 -0.92 6.89
CA ARG A 7 -18.85 -2.01 7.69
C ARG A 7 -18.54 -1.49 9.08
N GLY A 8 -19.03 -2.20 10.08
CA GLY A 8 -18.75 -1.93 11.48
C GLY A 8 -17.26 -2.01 11.76
N ALA A 9 -16.76 -1.04 12.50
CA ALA A 9 -15.50 -1.09 13.21
C ALA A 9 -15.57 -2.19 14.28
N GLY A 10 -15.37 -3.44 13.87
CA GLY A 10 -15.12 -4.56 14.75
C GLY A 10 -13.61 -4.72 14.92
N ARG A 11 -13.12 -4.79 16.15
CA ARG A 11 -11.77 -5.26 16.47
C ARG A 11 -11.59 -6.68 15.93
N TRP A 12 -10.88 -6.82 14.82
CA TRP A 12 -10.44 -8.12 14.28
C TRP A 12 -8.92 -8.20 14.32
N ALA A 13 -8.38 -8.15 15.54
CA ALA A 13 -7.03 -8.63 15.84
C ALA A 13 -7.18 -9.60 17.01
N ARG A 14 -7.69 -10.79 16.73
CA ARG A 14 -7.42 -11.95 17.57
C ARG A 14 -6.32 -12.73 16.86
N HIS A 15 -5.24 -12.97 17.59
CA HIS A 15 -4.18 -13.88 17.20
C HIS A 15 -4.79 -15.21 16.78
N ASN A 16 -4.79 -15.51 15.48
CA ASN A 16 -5.02 -16.87 15.01
C ASN A 16 -3.76 -17.67 15.29
N GLY A 17 -3.90 -18.66 16.16
CA GLY A 17 -2.90 -19.69 16.38
C GLY A 17 -2.59 -20.42 15.07
N ALA A 18 -1.38 -20.96 15.00
CA ALA A 18 -0.87 -21.68 13.83
C ALA A 18 -1.85 -22.78 13.38
N GLY A 19 -2.52 -22.60 12.24
CA GLY A 19 -3.32 -23.67 11.62
C GLY A 19 -4.33 -23.23 10.57
N GLU A 20 -5.07 -22.14 10.79
CA GLU A 20 -6.16 -21.77 9.88
C GLU A 20 -5.66 -21.03 8.63
N ILE A 21 -6.10 -21.50 7.46
CA ILE A 21 -5.91 -20.80 6.19
C ILE A 21 -6.79 -19.53 6.26
N PRO A 22 -6.23 -18.34 5.98
CA PRO A 22 -6.99 -17.10 6.03
C PRO A 22 -8.16 -17.11 5.05
N GLU A 23 -9.24 -16.38 5.37
CA GLU A 23 -10.32 -16.15 4.41
C GLU A 23 -9.76 -15.38 3.20
N VAL A 24 -9.94 -15.95 2.01
CA VAL A 24 -9.49 -15.36 0.74
C VAL A 24 -10.71 -14.98 -0.09
N HIS A 25 -10.72 -13.76 -0.61
CA HIS A 25 -11.76 -13.30 -1.52
C HIS A 25 -11.32 -13.50 -2.97
N TRP A 26 -12.08 -14.29 -3.71
CA TRP A 26 -11.82 -14.53 -5.13
C TRP A 26 -12.32 -13.36 -5.99
N ILE A 27 -11.44 -12.85 -6.86
CA ILE A 27 -11.73 -11.84 -7.88
C ILE A 27 -12.07 -12.58 -9.17
N ALA A 28 -13.35 -12.59 -9.52
CA ALA A 28 -13.86 -13.34 -10.66
C ALA A 28 -13.66 -12.66 -12.01
N GLY A 29 -13.34 -11.36 -12.02
CA GLY A 29 -13.21 -10.62 -13.26
C GLY A 29 -12.71 -9.19 -13.07
N ALA A 30 -12.47 -8.55 -14.20
CA ALA A 30 -11.92 -7.22 -14.31
C ALA A 30 -12.83 -6.16 -13.63
N ASP A 31 -14.16 -6.33 -13.72
CA ASP A 31 -15.15 -5.39 -13.19
C ASP A 31 -15.36 -5.48 -11.67
N ASP A 32 -14.60 -6.34 -10.98
CA ASP A 32 -14.65 -6.41 -9.53
C ASP A 32 -14.14 -5.09 -8.91
N LEU A 33 -15.06 -4.37 -8.27
CA LEU A 33 -14.78 -3.09 -7.60
C LEU A 33 -13.70 -3.21 -6.53
N GLN A 34 -13.46 -4.40 -5.99
CA GLN A 34 -12.41 -4.63 -5.01
C GLN A 34 -11.02 -4.55 -5.62
N ALA A 35 -10.88 -4.90 -6.90
CA ALA A 35 -9.60 -5.01 -7.59
C ALA A 35 -9.22 -3.74 -8.39
N VAL A 36 -10.09 -2.72 -8.46
CA VAL A 36 -9.89 -1.52 -9.29
C VAL A 36 -8.57 -0.80 -8.99
N ILE A 37 -8.18 -0.70 -7.72
CA ILE A 37 -6.93 -0.06 -7.30
C ILE A 37 -5.67 -0.71 -7.90
N TYR A 38 -5.72 -2.01 -8.20
CA TYR A 38 -4.60 -2.78 -8.74
C TYR A 38 -4.43 -2.63 -10.25
N ARG A 39 -5.40 -2.03 -10.94
CA ARG A 39 -5.36 -1.87 -12.40
C ARG A 39 -4.29 -0.88 -12.83
N HIS A 40 -3.63 -1.22 -13.94
CA HIS A 40 -2.69 -0.32 -14.58
C HIS A 40 -3.35 1.01 -14.94
N ARG A 41 -2.57 2.11 -14.95
CA ARG A 41 -3.05 3.47 -15.23
C ARG A 41 -3.88 3.53 -16.51
N ASP A 42 -3.44 2.84 -17.56
CA ASP A 42 -4.07 2.92 -18.89
C ASP A 42 -5.36 2.09 -19.01
N ARG A 43 -5.59 1.17 -18.06
CA ARG A 43 -6.76 0.26 -18.07
C ARG A 43 -7.79 0.57 -16.99
N ARG A 44 -7.45 1.44 -16.03
CA ARG A 44 -8.31 1.71 -14.87
C ARG A 44 -9.42 2.71 -15.19
N ASN A 45 -10.59 2.46 -14.61
CA ASN A 45 -11.63 3.47 -14.50
C ASN A 45 -11.18 4.54 -13.47
N HIS A 46 -10.72 5.69 -13.94
CA HIS A 46 -10.14 6.76 -13.10
C HIS A 46 -11.11 7.25 -12.00
N PRO A 47 -12.39 7.58 -12.29
CA PRO A 47 -13.34 7.95 -11.26
C PRO A 47 -13.49 6.91 -10.12
N GLU A 48 -13.53 5.63 -10.46
CA GLU A 48 -13.68 4.56 -9.47
C GLU A 48 -12.39 4.35 -8.68
N TYR A 49 -11.24 4.36 -9.37
CA TYR A 49 -9.92 4.32 -8.73
C TYR A 49 -9.77 5.43 -7.68
N GLU A 50 -10.08 6.67 -8.04
CA GLU A 50 -10.00 7.80 -7.12
C GLU A 50 -10.96 7.66 -5.95
N ARG A 51 -12.18 7.18 -6.19
CA ARG A 51 -13.15 6.92 -5.12
C ARG A 51 -12.61 5.88 -4.14
N GLN A 52 -12.04 4.79 -4.63
CA GLN A 52 -11.48 3.73 -3.81
C GLN A 52 -10.27 4.23 -3.00
N VAL A 53 -9.34 4.95 -3.63
CA VAL A 53 -8.19 5.57 -2.94
C VAL A 53 -8.66 6.53 -1.84
N ARG A 54 -9.64 7.40 -2.13
CA ARG A 54 -10.21 8.32 -1.14
C ARG A 54 -10.89 7.58 0.02
N ALA A 55 -11.62 6.50 -0.26
CA ALA A 55 -12.27 5.70 0.77
C ALA A 55 -11.26 5.03 1.71
N ILE A 56 -10.17 4.46 1.16
CA ILE A 56 -9.08 3.86 1.94
C ILE A 56 -8.43 4.93 2.82
N ALA A 57 -8.02 6.06 2.22
CA ALA A 57 -7.41 7.16 2.97
C ALA A 57 -8.34 7.71 4.06
N ALA A 58 -9.62 7.88 3.78
CA ALA A 58 -10.59 8.41 4.74
C ALA A 58 -10.77 7.48 5.95
N ASN A 59 -10.88 6.17 5.72
CA ASN A 59 -11.02 5.19 6.81
C ASN A 59 -9.86 5.31 7.80
N VAL A 60 -8.63 5.35 7.29
CA VAL A 60 -7.39 5.42 8.08
C VAL A 60 -7.29 6.71 8.87
N LEU A 61 -7.53 7.84 8.19
CA LEU A 61 -7.47 9.15 8.82
C LEU A 61 -8.52 9.27 9.94
N GLN A 62 -9.67 8.59 9.82
CA GLN A 62 -10.73 8.62 10.82
C GLN A 62 -10.46 7.71 12.03
N THR A 63 -9.79 6.57 11.84
CA THR A 63 -9.59 5.57 12.90
C THR A 63 -8.32 5.77 13.71
N GLU A 64 -7.23 6.21 13.07
CA GLU A 64 -5.88 6.10 13.67
C GLU A 64 -5.11 7.41 13.75
N VAL A 65 -5.66 8.49 13.20
CA VAL A 65 -4.96 9.76 13.04
C VAL A 65 -5.63 10.87 13.85
N PRO A 66 -4.87 11.62 14.67
CA PRO A 66 -5.36 12.80 15.38
C PRO A 66 -6.02 13.80 14.43
N LEU A 67 -7.08 14.47 14.88
CA LEU A 67 -7.86 15.43 14.07
C LEU A 67 -6.98 16.49 13.38
N SER A 68 -5.92 16.95 14.04
CA SER A 68 -4.97 17.94 13.51
C SER A 68 -4.21 17.47 12.27
N LEU A 69 -3.99 16.16 12.14
CA LEU A 69 -3.23 15.55 11.03
C LEU A 69 -4.12 15.02 9.91
N ARG A 70 -5.46 15.00 10.09
CA ARG A 70 -6.40 14.53 9.04
C ARG A 70 -6.44 15.42 7.80
N LYS A 71 -5.90 16.64 7.90
CA LYS A 71 -5.73 17.54 6.76
C LYS A 71 -4.57 17.12 5.87
N LEU A 72 -3.66 16.27 6.36
CA LEU A 72 -2.56 15.73 5.57
C LEU A 72 -3.07 14.64 4.63
N GLN A 73 -2.48 14.58 3.44
CA GLN A 73 -2.79 13.54 2.48
C GLN A 73 -2.19 12.19 2.93
N CYS A 74 -2.96 11.12 2.76
CA CYS A 74 -2.48 9.74 2.94
C CYS A 74 -2.30 9.11 1.55
N PRO A 75 -1.05 9.00 1.06
CA PRO A 75 -0.78 8.53 -0.30
C PRO A 75 -0.92 7.01 -0.37
N VAL A 76 -2.13 6.54 -0.70
CA VAL A 76 -2.41 5.13 -0.99
C VAL A 76 -1.69 4.72 -2.27
N ARG A 77 -0.92 3.63 -2.21
CA ARG A 77 -0.13 3.13 -3.34
C ARG A 77 -0.19 1.62 -3.46
N VAL A 78 -0.01 1.15 -4.69
CA VAL A 78 0.15 -0.26 -5.02
C VAL A 78 1.64 -0.54 -5.18
N HIS A 79 2.11 -1.50 -4.40
CA HIS A 79 3.43 -2.07 -4.50
C HIS A 79 3.33 -3.45 -5.12
N TYR A 80 4.43 -3.96 -5.67
CA TYR A 80 4.52 -5.30 -6.23
C TYR A 80 5.73 -6.03 -5.66
N SER A 81 5.70 -7.36 -5.75
CA SER A 81 6.68 -8.33 -5.23
C SER A 81 6.54 -8.70 -3.74
N TRP A 82 6.89 -9.95 -3.43
CA TRP A 82 6.98 -10.47 -2.06
C TRP A 82 8.01 -9.75 -1.21
N ASP A 83 9.15 -9.36 -1.80
CA ASP A 83 10.18 -8.63 -1.09
C ASP A 83 9.66 -7.28 -0.59
N CYS A 84 8.79 -6.62 -1.36
CA CYS A 84 8.13 -5.40 -0.89
C CYS A 84 7.22 -5.69 0.31
N LEU A 85 6.39 -6.73 0.25
CA LEU A 85 5.51 -7.08 1.37
C LEU A 85 6.31 -7.39 2.65
N ARG A 86 7.37 -8.19 2.54
CA ARG A 86 8.25 -8.53 3.66
C ARG A 86 8.89 -7.29 4.26
N ARG A 87 9.36 -6.35 3.43
CA ARG A 87 9.95 -5.10 3.91
C ARG A 87 8.92 -4.19 4.59
N LEU A 88 7.68 -4.14 4.08
CA LEU A 88 6.58 -3.41 4.75
C LEU A 88 6.29 -4.00 6.14
N LEU A 89 6.25 -5.33 6.24
CA LEU A 89 6.06 -6.02 7.51
C LEU A 89 7.23 -5.79 8.49
N GLN A 90 8.47 -5.85 8.01
CA GLN A 90 9.66 -5.54 8.81
C GLN A 90 9.65 -4.09 9.31
N ALA A 91 9.28 -3.14 8.45
CA ALA A 91 9.16 -1.75 8.83
C ALA A 91 8.06 -1.55 9.90
N LYS A 92 6.89 -2.17 9.72
CA LYS A 92 5.82 -2.14 10.72
C LYS A 92 6.26 -2.74 12.05
N ALA A 93 6.97 -3.87 12.04
CA ALA A 93 7.54 -4.50 13.23
C ALA A 93 8.61 -3.62 13.91
N ALA A 94 9.34 -2.82 13.13
CA ALA A 94 10.29 -1.81 13.63
C ALA A 94 9.60 -0.53 14.15
N GLY A 95 8.27 -0.51 14.25
CA GLY A 95 7.50 0.62 14.77
C GLY A 95 7.27 1.74 13.75
N ARG A 96 7.55 1.52 12.46
CA ARG A 96 7.16 2.46 11.40
C ARG A 96 5.64 2.45 11.26
N ARG A 97 5.05 3.64 11.09
CA ARG A 97 3.60 3.80 10.95
C ARG A 97 3.18 3.61 9.50
N ILE A 98 3.01 2.35 9.13
CA ILE A 98 2.61 1.91 7.80
C ILE A 98 1.47 0.94 7.96
N GLU A 99 0.47 1.06 7.10
CA GLU A 99 -0.63 0.12 7.04
C GLU A 99 -0.72 -0.52 5.67
N VAL A 100 -1.09 -1.80 5.68
CA VAL A 100 -1.35 -2.61 4.49
C VAL A 100 -2.86 -2.83 4.44
N ASP A 101 -3.54 -2.21 3.47
CA ASP A 101 -4.99 -2.32 3.33
C ASP A 101 -5.38 -3.67 2.75
N SER A 102 -4.73 -4.09 1.66
CA SER A 102 -5.07 -5.34 0.99
C SER A 102 -3.90 -5.90 0.21
N VAL A 103 -3.97 -7.21 -0.06
CA VAL A 103 -2.99 -7.94 -0.86
C VAL A 103 -3.73 -8.72 -1.94
N LEU A 104 -3.33 -8.57 -3.20
CA LEU A 104 -3.84 -9.33 -4.35
C LEU A 104 -2.80 -10.36 -4.78
N LEU A 105 -3.21 -11.63 -4.82
CA LEU A 105 -2.34 -12.78 -5.05
C LEU A 105 -2.69 -13.54 -6.34
N CYS A 106 -1.65 -14.02 -7.02
CA CYS A 106 -1.73 -14.95 -8.14
C CYS A 106 -1.38 -16.37 -7.69
N GLU A 107 -2.36 -17.28 -7.65
CA GLU A 107 -2.10 -18.71 -7.35
C GLU A 107 -1.13 -18.95 -6.17
N PRO A 108 -1.36 -18.34 -4.98
CA PRO A 108 -0.42 -18.39 -3.88
C PRO A 108 -0.34 -19.79 -3.25
N SER A 109 0.84 -20.15 -2.78
CA SER A 109 1.07 -21.24 -1.84
C SER A 109 0.50 -20.92 -0.45
N ASN A 110 0.38 -21.95 0.41
CA ASN A 110 -0.09 -21.77 1.79
C ASN A 110 0.81 -20.83 2.62
N GLU A 111 2.12 -20.84 2.39
CA GLU A 111 3.06 -19.93 3.07
C GLU A 111 2.81 -18.48 2.66
N GLU A 112 2.60 -18.26 1.37
CA GLU A 112 2.30 -16.95 0.80
C GLU A 112 0.95 -16.40 1.31
N LEU A 113 -0.07 -17.24 1.41
CA LEU A 113 -1.35 -16.88 2.03
C LEU A 113 -1.19 -16.46 3.49
N ARG A 114 -0.41 -17.22 4.28
CA ARG A 114 -0.14 -16.87 5.68
C ARG A 114 0.61 -15.56 5.81
N LEU A 115 1.59 -15.31 4.94
CA LEU A 115 2.34 -14.06 4.92
C LEU A 115 1.43 -12.88 4.58
N ALA A 116 0.59 -12.99 3.55
CA ALA A 116 -0.37 -11.96 3.18
C ALA A 116 -1.37 -11.66 4.31
N ALA A 117 -1.91 -12.70 4.95
CA ALA A 117 -2.84 -12.56 6.06
C ALA A 117 -2.21 -11.98 7.33
N SER A 118 -0.89 -12.15 7.51
CA SER A 118 -0.16 -11.47 8.59
C SER A 118 -0.05 -9.97 8.36
N ALA A 119 -0.15 -9.52 7.11
CA ALA A 119 -0.07 -8.11 6.73
C ALA A 119 -1.42 -7.41 6.70
N SER A 120 -2.46 -8.08 6.20
CA SER A 120 -3.80 -7.52 6.06
C SER A 120 -4.88 -8.59 6.23
N SER A 121 -6.03 -8.18 6.79
CA SER A 121 -7.24 -8.99 6.84
C SER A 121 -7.95 -9.12 5.49
N ARG A 122 -7.55 -8.36 4.48
CA ARG A 122 -8.16 -8.34 3.15
C ARG A 122 -7.20 -8.94 2.11
N VAL A 123 -7.23 -10.27 2.03
CA VAL A 123 -6.48 -11.04 1.03
C VAL A 123 -7.40 -11.35 -0.15
N LEU A 124 -6.99 -10.92 -1.33
CA LEU A 124 -7.68 -11.12 -2.60
C LEU A 124 -6.88 -12.11 -3.44
N GLN A 125 -7.57 -12.93 -4.24
CA GLN A 125 -6.94 -13.86 -5.16
C GLN A 125 -7.59 -13.78 -6.54
N ALA A 126 -6.77 -13.80 -7.58
CA ALA A 126 -7.21 -13.87 -8.97
C ALA A 126 -6.42 -14.96 -9.71
N ASP A 127 -6.98 -15.46 -10.80
CA ASP A 127 -6.24 -16.35 -11.69
C ASP A 127 -5.13 -15.59 -12.44
N ARG A 128 -4.14 -16.35 -12.93
CA ARG A 128 -3.00 -15.79 -13.65
C ARG A 128 -3.42 -15.00 -14.89
N LYS A 129 -4.41 -15.49 -15.64
CA LYS A 129 -4.84 -14.87 -16.90
C LYS A 129 -5.40 -13.48 -16.64
N LEU A 130 -6.23 -13.33 -15.61
CA LEU A 130 -6.79 -12.06 -15.19
C LEU A 130 -5.69 -11.09 -14.73
N ILE A 131 -4.72 -11.59 -13.95
CA ILE A 131 -3.61 -10.75 -13.48
C ILE A 131 -2.76 -10.21 -14.62
N GLU A 132 -2.40 -11.08 -15.57
CA GLU A 132 -1.63 -10.69 -16.76
C GLU A 132 -2.43 -9.74 -17.67
N ALA A 133 -3.73 -9.97 -17.83
CA ALA A 133 -4.60 -9.16 -18.68
C ALA A 133 -4.95 -7.79 -18.09
N GLU A 134 -5.07 -7.64 -16.78
CA GLU A 134 -5.63 -6.42 -16.17
C GLU A 134 -4.66 -5.64 -15.27
N PHE A 135 -3.74 -6.34 -14.58
CA PHE A 135 -2.95 -5.74 -13.50
C PHE A 135 -1.46 -5.64 -13.83
N ALA A 136 -0.94 -6.53 -14.68
CA ALA A 136 0.49 -6.57 -15.03
C ALA A 136 0.99 -5.27 -15.69
N PHE A 137 2.20 -4.86 -15.30
CA PHE A 137 2.90 -3.71 -15.88
C PHE A 137 3.77 -4.15 -17.07
N GLU A 138 3.88 -3.29 -18.08
CA GLU A 138 4.83 -3.52 -19.18
C GLU A 138 6.26 -3.61 -18.62
N GLY A 139 6.99 -4.66 -19.00
CA GLY A 139 8.37 -4.88 -18.56
C GLY A 139 8.53 -5.62 -17.23
N THR A 140 7.45 -6.02 -16.54
CA THR A 140 7.57 -6.98 -15.42
C THR A 140 7.90 -8.37 -15.97
N THR A 141 9.19 -8.63 -16.17
CA THR A 141 9.75 -9.90 -16.64
C THR A 141 9.76 -11.01 -15.58
N GLN A 142 9.17 -10.75 -14.40
CA GLN A 142 9.13 -11.73 -13.32
C GLN A 142 8.08 -12.81 -13.64
N LYS A 143 8.55 -13.92 -14.23
CA LYS A 143 7.80 -15.16 -14.49
C LYS A 143 7.26 -15.86 -13.21
N ARG A 144 7.42 -15.26 -12.03
CA ARG A 144 6.97 -15.81 -10.74
C ARG A 144 5.98 -14.85 -10.11
N SER A 145 4.77 -15.37 -9.83
CA SER A 145 3.74 -14.84 -8.92
C SER A 145 3.80 -13.31 -8.74
N VAL A 146 3.23 -12.57 -9.69
CA VAL A 146 3.06 -11.12 -9.48
C VAL A 146 1.99 -10.94 -8.41
N ASN A 147 2.42 -10.41 -7.27
CA ASN A 147 1.55 -10.08 -6.15
C ASN A 147 1.58 -8.59 -5.93
N TYR A 148 0.43 -8.03 -5.62
CA TYR A 148 0.26 -6.61 -5.39
C TYR A 148 -0.16 -6.34 -3.96
N VAL A 149 0.30 -5.22 -3.43
CA VAL A 149 0.07 -4.82 -2.05
C VAL A 149 -0.39 -3.37 -2.05
N VAL A 150 -1.58 -3.10 -1.54
CA VAL A 150 -2.03 -1.74 -1.27
C VAL A 150 -1.54 -1.35 0.11
N ALA A 151 -0.65 -0.36 0.17
CA ALA A 151 -0.12 0.15 1.42
C ALA A 151 -0.02 1.67 1.41
N TYR A 152 0.09 2.25 2.60
CA TYR A 152 0.30 3.68 2.79
C TYR A 152 0.97 3.97 4.13
N PRO A 153 1.73 5.06 4.19
CA PRO A 153 2.20 5.60 5.46
C PRO A 153 1.03 6.30 6.19
N VAL A 154 1.06 6.23 7.51
CA VAL A 154 0.14 6.97 8.38
C VAL A 154 0.85 8.22 8.90
N PRO A 155 0.27 9.43 8.70
CA PRO A 155 0.90 10.67 9.14
C PRO A 155 1.26 10.67 10.64
N GLN A 156 2.39 11.29 10.96
CA GLN A 156 2.89 11.47 12.33
C GLN A 156 3.03 12.94 12.68
N PRO A 157 2.82 13.32 13.96
CA PRO A 157 3.17 14.64 14.44
C PRO A 157 4.66 14.90 14.23
N LEU A 158 5.02 16.11 13.81
CA LEU A 158 6.42 16.53 13.65
C LEU A 158 7.24 16.36 14.94
N ALA A 159 6.60 16.50 16.10
CA ALA A 159 7.22 16.28 17.40
C ALA A 159 7.74 14.85 17.62
N LEU A 160 7.32 13.87 16.82
CA LEU A 160 7.82 12.49 16.88
C LEU A 160 9.01 12.24 15.94
N ALA A 161 9.38 13.21 15.11
CA ALA A 161 10.54 13.08 14.23
C ALA A 161 11.83 12.97 15.06
N ARG A 162 12.70 12.03 14.69
CA ARG A 162 13.98 11.76 15.34
C ARG A 162 15.14 11.94 14.36
N PRO A 163 16.25 12.59 14.77
CA PRO A 163 17.46 12.64 13.97
C PRO A 163 18.03 11.25 13.62
N PRO A 164 18.68 11.09 12.45
CA PRO A 164 18.83 12.10 11.40
C PRO A 164 17.52 12.31 10.62
N VAL A 165 17.20 13.58 10.36
CA VAL A 165 16.00 14.00 9.62
C VAL A 165 16.41 14.49 8.23
N LEU A 166 15.76 13.95 7.20
CA LEU A 166 15.89 14.42 5.83
C LEU A 166 14.71 15.33 5.48
N VAL A 167 14.98 16.50 4.92
CA VAL A 167 13.95 17.42 4.42
C VAL A 167 14.01 17.44 2.90
N LEU A 168 12.90 17.06 2.26
CA LEU A 168 12.72 17.08 0.81
C LEU A 168 11.84 18.28 0.46
N ASP A 169 12.50 19.35 0.01
CA ASP A 169 11.82 20.57 -0.43
C ASP A 169 12.21 20.94 -1.87
N GLY A 170 11.21 21.27 -2.69
CA GLY A 170 11.43 21.74 -4.06
C GLY A 170 12.03 20.71 -5.04
N LEU A 171 11.93 19.41 -4.78
CA LEU A 171 12.44 18.39 -5.72
C LEU A 171 11.60 18.35 -6.99
N GLY A 172 12.08 18.96 -8.08
CA GLY A 172 11.33 19.07 -9.35
C GLY A 172 11.20 17.79 -10.17
N ALA A 173 11.95 16.72 -9.85
CA ALA A 173 11.95 15.47 -10.62
C ALA A 173 11.59 14.26 -9.75
N GLN A 174 10.49 13.57 -10.10
CA GLN A 174 9.95 12.42 -9.36
C GLN A 174 10.97 11.28 -9.21
N GLN A 175 11.79 11.07 -10.24
CA GLN A 175 12.77 9.98 -10.28
C GLN A 175 13.86 10.11 -9.20
N ASN A 176 14.15 11.34 -8.77
CA ASN A 176 15.16 11.62 -7.76
C ASN A 176 14.66 11.28 -6.35
N ILE A 177 13.36 11.43 -6.08
CA ILE A 177 12.80 11.22 -4.73
C ILE A 177 13.03 9.77 -4.29
N GLY A 178 12.72 8.79 -5.14
CA GLY A 178 12.91 7.37 -4.81
C GLY A 178 14.37 7.01 -4.54
N GLN A 179 15.31 7.57 -5.31
CA GLN A 179 16.76 7.33 -5.12
C GLN A 179 17.27 8.01 -3.84
N VAL A 180 16.84 9.24 -3.57
CA VAL A 180 17.19 9.99 -2.36
C VAL A 180 16.68 9.26 -1.12
N LEU A 181 15.43 8.82 -1.11
CA LEU A 181 14.86 8.05 0.00
C LEU A 181 15.60 6.73 0.24
N ARG A 182 15.94 6.00 -0.83
CA ARG A 182 16.72 4.76 -0.71
C ARG A 182 18.10 5.00 -0.14
N THR A 183 18.75 6.07 -0.58
CA THR A 183 20.07 6.48 -0.05
C THR A 183 19.95 6.86 1.42
N ALA A 184 18.96 7.67 1.77
CA ALA A 184 18.68 8.10 3.14
C ALA A 184 18.46 6.91 4.07
N TYR A 185 17.68 5.92 3.64
CA TYR A 185 17.48 4.67 4.37
C TYR A 185 18.80 3.96 4.66
N HIS A 186 19.65 3.76 3.64
CA HIS A 186 20.96 3.13 3.81
C HIS A 186 21.92 3.95 4.68
N LEU A 187 21.71 5.26 4.80
CA LEU A 187 22.44 6.16 5.70
C LEU A 187 21.83 6.25 7.10
N GLY A 188 20.79 5.47 7.40
CA GLY A 188 20.16 5.43 8.73
C GLY A 188 19.23 6.61 9.02
N VAL A 189 18.78 7.34 8.00
CA VAL A 189 17.71 8.35 8.15
C VAL A 189 16.42 7.65 8.53
N THR A 190 15.81 8.12 9.62
CA THR A 190 14.60 7.51 10.18
C THR A 190 13.36 8.39 10.09
N SER A 191 13.55 9.66 9.72
CA SER A 191 12.51 10.66 9.61
C SER A 191 12.69 11.44 8.32
N VAL A 192 11.64 11.52 7.50
CA VAL A 192 11.65 12.31 6.27
C VAL A 192 10.50 13.31 6.32
N LEU A 193 10.81 14.58 6.10
CA LEU A 193 9.84 15.64 5.94
C LEU A 193 9.76 15.98 4.46
N VAL A 194 8.54 15.96 3.91
CA VAL A 194 8.30 16.18 2.49
C VAL A 194 7.38 17.38 2.35
N SER A 195 7.81 18.40 1.62
CA SER A 195 6.96 19.56 1.35
C SER A 195 5.81 19.19 0.39
N SER A 196 4.70 19.94 0.44
CA SER A 196 3.50 19.65 -0.36
C SER A 196 3.79 19.49 -1.87
N PRO A 197 4.62 20.34 -2.51
CA PRO A 197 4.94 20.18 -3.93
C PRO A 197 5.54 18.80 -4.26
N CYS A 198 6.41 18.28 -3.39
CA CYS A 198 7.02 16.96 -3.55
C CYS A 198 6.01 15.81 -3.42
N MET A 199 4.87 16.02 -2.72
CA MET A 199 3.80 15.02 -2.59
C MET A 199 2.95 14.90 -3.87
N HIS A 200 2.81 15.98 -4.64
CA HIS A 200 2.01 16.02 -5.88
C HIS A 200 2.76 15.49 -7.10
N LEU A 201 4.09 15.42 -7.02
CA LEU A 201 4.98 14.85 -8.05
C LEU A 201 4.96 13.31 -8.05
N GLY A 202 3.82 12.72 -7.75
CA GLY A 202 3.72 11.37 -7.23
C GLY A 202 2.94 10.40 -8.09
N ASP A 203 2.91 10.62 -9.39
CA ASP A 203 2.07 9.86 -10.33
C ASP A 203 2.77 8.58 -10.86
N SER A 204 4.05 8.37 -10.51
CA SER A 204 4.80 7.14 -10.80
C SER A 204 4.79 6.19 -9.60
N SER A 205 4.69 4.89 -9.85
CA SER A 205 4.43 3.81 -8.88
C SER A 205 5.61 3.42 -7.97
N ASN A 206 6.79 4.05 -8.08
CA ASN A 206 8.05 3.47 -7.57
C ASN A 206 8.69 4.17 -6.35
N TRP A 207 8.16 5.29 -5.86
CA TRP A 207 8.83 6.13 -4.84
C TRP A 207 8.52 5.76 -3.39
N TRP A 208 7.30 5.30 -3.08
CA TRP A 208 6.89 5.00 -1.69
C TRP A 208 7.42 3.70 -1.11
N SER A 209 7.84 2.75 -1.95
CA SER A 209 8.48 1.52 -1.46
C SER A 209 9.70 1.83 -0.57
N PHE A 210 10.27 3.05 -0.65
CA PHE A 210 11.49 3.45 0.06
C PHE A 210 11.30 4.49 1.17
N ALA A 211 10.25 5.33 1.14
CA ALA A 211 9.93 6.22 2.28
C ALA A 211 9.43 5.44 3.52
N MET A 212 9.12 4.16 3.33
CA MET A 212 8.53 3.26 4.32
C MET A 212 9.54 2.25 4.89
N MET A 213 10.83 2.34 4.52
CA MET A 213 11.93 1.61 5.19
C MET A 213 12.62 2.57 6.16
#